data_AF-A0A840ACY8-F1
#
_entry.id   AF-A0A840ACY8-F1
#
_cell.length_a   1.000
_cell.length_b   1.000
_cell.length_c   1.000
_cell.angle_alpha   90.00
_cell.angle_beta   90.00
_cell.angle_gamma   90.00
#
_symmetry.space_group_name_H-M   'P 1'
#
loop_
_entity.id
_entity.type
_entity.pdbx_description
1 polymer ?
#
loop_
_entity_poly.entity_id
_entity_poly.type
_entity_poly.pdbx_seq_one_letter_code
_entity_poly.pdbx_strand_id
1 'polypeptide(L)'
;MWVAVVGPSGAGKDTLLAAARAALEGDGRFHFARRVISRPEGLGEEGHEALDEAGFATADLAVRWRAHGLHYGIRTEQTRRAPVTVMSLSRAVLEEVASRAPLTVIEITAPPAVLAARLAARGREGEAEIAARLAREVPLPPGLRVLRVVNDGTVTAGAERVVSALEACVPAGIRP
;
A
#
# COMPACT_ATOMS: atom_id res chain seq x y z
N MET A 1 -15.35 -2.47 -3.06
CA MET A 1 -14.72 -1.32 -2.37
C MET A 1 -13.23 -1.39 -2.56
N TRP A 2 -12.59 -0.23 -2.77
CA TRP A 2 -11.14 -0.13 -2.87
C TRP A 2 -10.54 0.35 -1.55
N VAL A 3 -9.44 -0.30 -1.15
CA VAL A 3 -8.65 0.09 0.02
C VAL A 3 -7.24 0.39 -0.41
N ALA A 4 -6.80 1.64 -0.25
CA ALA A 4 -5.42 2.03 -0.48
C ALA A 4 -4.63 1.93 0.82
N VAL A 5 -3.51 1.22 0.80
CA VAL A 5 -2.58 1.16 1.93
C VAL A 5 -1.37 2.03 1.63
N VAL A 6 -1.15 3.03 2.49
CA VAL A 6 -0.09 4.03 2.37
C VAL A 6 0.68 4.15 3.68
N GLY A 7 1.86 4.75 3.63
CA GLY A 7 2.67 4.98 4.83
C GLY A 7 4.08 5.47 4.47
N PRO A 8 4.78 6.15 5.38
CA PRO A 8 6.16 6.56 5.15
C PRO A 8 7.09 5.35 5.04
N SER A 9 8.25 5.54 4.41
CA SER A 9 9.28 4.49 4.41
C SER A 9 9.72 4.20 5.84
N GLY A 10 9.87 2.92 6.19
CA GLY A 10 10.19 2.49 7.55
C GLY A 10 8.97 2.25 8.45
N ALA A 11 7.75 2.57 8.00
CA ALA A 11 6.53 2.25 8.75
C ALA A 11 6.23 0.74 8.85
N GLY A 12 6.92 -0.10 8.07
CA GLY A 12 6.70 -1.55 8.05
C GLY A 12 5.49 -1.98 7.23
N LYS A 13 4.98 -1.11 6.33
CA LYS A 13 3.81 -1.35 5.48
C LYS A 13 3.85 -2.72 4.79
N ASP A 14 4.94 -3.04 4.10
CA ASP A 14 5.02 -4.28 3.31
C ASP A 14 5.04 -5.52 4.20
N THR A 15 5.75 -5.46 5.34
CA THR A 15 5.78 -6.52 6.35
C THR A 15 4.39 -6.76 6.95
N LEU A 16 3.68 -5.69 7.36
CA LEU A 16 2.34 -5.82 7.92
C LEU A 16 1.31 -6.27 6.88
N LEU A 17 1.42 -5.81 5.63
CA LEU A 17 0.57 -6.27 4.54
C LEU A 17 0.77 -7.75 4.23
N ALA A 18 2.01 -8.23 4.24
CA ALA A 18 2.30 -9.65 4.04
C ALA A 18 1.70 -10.49 5.17
N ALA A 19 1.86 -10.07 6.43
CA ALA A 19 1.29 -10.75 7.58
C ALA A 19 -0.25 -10.72 7.59
N ALA A 20 -0.87 -9.57 7.27
CA ALA A 20 -2.32 -9.45 7.16
C ALA A 20 -2.89 -10.29 6.01
N ARG A 21 -2.16 -10.37 4.88
CA ARG A 21 -2.52 -11.25 3.76
C ARG A 21 -2.52 -12.73 4.17
N ALA A 22 -1.53 -13.16 4.94
CA ALA A 22 -1.48 -14.53 5.45
C ALA A 22 -2.61 -14.81 6.46
N ALA A 23 -2.92 -13.84 7.35
CA ALA A 23 -4.01 -13.99 8.31
C ALA A 23 -5.41 -14.04 7.67
N LEU A 24 -5.58 -13.39 6.51
CA LEU A 24 -6.83 -13.37 5.74
C LEU A 24 -6.85 -14.40 4.60
N GLU A 25 -5.89 -15.34 4.58
CA GLU A 25 -5.86 -16.37 3.56
C GLU A 25 -7.12 -17.25 3.63
N GLY A 26 -7.78 -17.43 2.47
CA GLY A 26 -9.05 -18.16 2.37
C GLY A 26 -10.30 -17.33 2.60
N ASP A 27 -10.19 -16.08 3.10
CA ASP A 27 -11.33 -15.18 3.22
C ASP A 27 -11.65 -14.51 1.87
N GLY A 28 -12.68 -15.01 1.20
CA GLY A 28 -13.12 -14.52 -0.12
C GLY A 28 -13.58 -13.06 -0.16
N ARG A 29 -13.70 -12.39 0.99
CA ARG A 29 -14.05 -10.96 1.07
C ARG A 29 -12.88 -10.07 0.66
N PHE A 30 -11.64 -10.55 0.78
CA PHE A 30 -10.44 -9.75 0.59
C PHE A 30 -9.59 -10.23 -0.59
N HIS A 31 -9.11 -9.28 -1.39
CA HIS A 31 -8.11 -9.54 -2.42
C HIS A 31 -6.97 -8.54 -2.32
N PHE A 32 -5.74 -9.02 -2.21
CA PHE A 32 -4.53 -8.20 -2.20
C PHE A 32 -4.00 -8.07 -3.63
N ALA A 33 -4.20 -6.91 -4.23
CA ALA A 33 -3.88 -6.68 -5.63
C ALA A 33 -2.37 -6.68 -5.90
N ARG A 34 -1.95 -7.46 -6.90
CA ARG A 34 -0.58 -7.42 -7.43
C ARG A 34 -0.40 -6.15 -8.27
N ARG A 35 0.72 -5.47 -8.08
CA ARG A 35 1.10 -4.28 -8.88
C ARG A 35 1.80 -4.69 -10.16
N VAL A 36 1.56 -3.96 -11.23
CA VAL A 36 2.38 -3.97 -12.44
C VAL A 36 3.41 -2.85 -12.33
N ILE A 37 4.66 -3.10 -12.71
CA ILE A 37 5.74 -2.10 -12.70
C ILE A 37 6.45 -2.13 -14.05
N SER A 38 6.70 -0.96 -14.64
CA SER A 38 7.42 -0.83 -15.90
C SER A 38 8.94 -1.00 -15.69
N ARG A 39 9.40 -2.23 -15.42
CA ARG A 39 10.82 -2.54 -15.28
C ARG A 39 11.15 -3.88 -15.95
N PRO A 40 12.39 -4.08 -16.43
CA PRO A 40 12.81 -5.36 -17.01
C PRO A 40 12.58 -6.53 -16.05
N GLU A 41 12.13 -7.67 -16.58
CA GLU A 41 12.06 -8.92 -15.83
C GLU A 41 13.46 -9.31 -15.32
N GLY A 42 13.55 -9.70 -14.04
CA GLY A 42 14.81 -10.15 -13.42
C GLY A 42 15.39 -9.21 -12.36
N LEU A 43 14.89 -7.98 -12.21
CA LEU A 43 15.31 -7.04 -11.16
C LEU A 43 14.24 -6.87 -10.09
N GLY A 44 13.91 -7.94 -9.35
CA GLY A 44 13.54 -7.79 -7.94
C GLY A 44 12.33 -8.54 -7.41
N GLU A 45 12.37 -8.69 -6.08
CA GLU A 45 11.34 -8.91 -5.06
C GLU A 45 9.98 -9.48 -5.48
N GLU A 46 9.64 -10.61 -4.83
CA GLU A 46 8.37 -11.32 -4.90
C GLU A 46 7.17 -10.36 -4.75
N GLY A 47 6.14 -10.52 -5.61
CA GLY A 47 4.83 -9.86 -5.41
C GLY A 47 4.46 -8.68 -6.31
N HIS A 48 5.14 -8.46 -7.43
CA HIS A 48 4.73 -7.52 -8.50
C HIS A 48 4.93 -8.16 -9.88
N GLU A 49 4.17 -7.74 -10.87
CA GLU A 49 4.30 -8.11 -12.28
C GLU A 49 5.19 -7.08 -12.97
N ALA A 50 6.17 -7.55 -13.74
CA ALA A 50 7.08 -6.70 -14.49
C ALA A 50 6.60 -6.64 -15.94
N LEU A 51 6.52 -5.43 -16.50
CA LEU A 51 6.34 -5.18 -17.92
C LEU A 51 7.43 -4.22 -18.38
N ASP A 52 7.80 -4.26 -19.65
CA ASP A 52 8.53 -3.14 -20.25
C ASP A 52 7.58 -1.95 -20.49
N GLU A 53 8.12 -0.82 -20.95
CA GLU A 53 7.32 0.39 -21.18
C GLU A 53 6.24 0.18 -22.26
N ALA A 54 6.56 -0.56 -23.32
CA ALA A 54 5.64 -0.85 -24.41
C ALA A 54 4.45 -1.72 -23.94
N GLY A 55 4.73 -2.77 -23.17
CA GLY A 55 3.72 -3.61 -22.54
C GLY A 55 2.89 -2.84 -21.51
N PHE A 56 3.52 -1.98 -20.70
CA PHE A 56 2.81 -1.16 -19.73
C PHE A 56 1.82 -0.20 -20.41
N ALA A 57 2.21 0.44 -21.52
CA ALA A 57 1.38 1.41 -22.23
C ALA A 57 0.04 0.80 -22.70
N THR A 58 0.08 -0.46 -23.16
CA THR A 58 -1.06 -1.19 -23.71
C THR A 58 -1.80 -2.05 -22.66
N ALA A 59 -1.28 -2.19 -21.45
CA ALA A 59 -1.88 -3.00 -20.40
C ALA A 59 -3.24 -2.45 -19.92
N ASP A 60 -4.20 -3.33 -19.72
CA ASP A 60 -5.48 -3.00 -19.08
C ASP A 60 -5.28 -2.75 -17.57
N LEU A 61 -5.24 -1.46 -17.19
CA LEU A 61 -4.94 -1.01 -15.84
C LEU A 61 -6.05 -0.07 -15.33
N ALA A 62 -6.68 -0.42 -14.23
CA ALA A 62 -7.66 0.42 -13.54
C ALA A 62 -7.02 1.61 -12.83
N VAL A 63 -5.76 1.46 -12.41
CA VAL A 63 -4.97 2.52 -11.75
C VAL A 63 -3.59 2.57 -12.39
N ARG A 64 -3.10 3.78 -12.66
CA ARG A 64 -1.76 4.05 -13.22
C ARG A 64 -1.13 5.20 -12.44
N TRP A 65 0.16 5.11 -12.14
CA TRP A 65 0.92 6.24 -11.59
C TRP A 65 2.41 6.13 -11.90
N ARG A 66 3.14 7.21 -11.62
CA ARG A 66 4.60 7.25 -11.76
C ARG A 66 5.25 7.51 -10.40
N ALA A 67 6.32 6.81 -10.10
CA ALA A 67 7.17 7.06 -8.93
C ALA A 67 8.60 6.59 -9.21
N HIS A 68 9.62 7.23 -8.63
CA HIS A 68 11.01 6.77 -8.75
C HIS A 68 11.48 6.46 -10.19
N GLY A 69 10.99 7.22 -11.18
CA GLY A 69 11.31 7.01 -12.59
C GLY A 69 10.55 5.87 -13.29
N LEU A 70 9.79 5.05 -12.57
CA LEU A 70 9.04 3.90 -13.10
C LEU A 70 7.52 4.18 -13.15
N HIS A 71 6.84 3.49 -14.05
CA HIS A 71 5.38 3.40 -14.08
C HIS A 71 4.91 2.23 -13.22
N TYR A 72 3.79 2.44 -12.57
CA TYR A 72 3.14 1.47 -11.73
C TYR A 72 1.66 1.41 -12.07
N GLY A 73 1.06 0.24 -11.93
CA GLY A 73 -0.36 0.08 -12.13
C GLY A 73 -0.98 -1.06 -11.35
N ILE A 74 -2.31 -1.06 -11.32
CA ILE A 74 -3.13 -2.17 -10.85
C ILE A 74 -3.98 -2.61 -12.03
N ARG A 75 -3.89 -3.88 -12.42
CA ARG A 75 -4.69 -4.39 -13.53
C ARG A 75 -6.17 -4.37 -13.20
N THR A 76 -7.01 -4.13 -14.22
CA THR A 76 -8.45 -3.99 -14.04
C THR A 76 -9.07 -5.23 -13.41
N GLU A 77 -8.64 -6.44 -13.79
CA GLU A 77 -9.18 -7.67 -13.23
C GLU A 77 -8.86 -7.85 -11.74
N GLN A 78 -7.74 -7.30 -11.23
CA GLN A 78 -7.43 -7.33 -9.80
C GLN A 78 -8.49 -6.61 -8.97
N THR A 79 -9.07 -5.53 -9.51
CA THR A 79 -10.04 -4.67 -8.80
C THR A 79 -11.43 -5.29 -8.61
N ARG A 80 -11.67 -6.46 -9.23
CA ARG A 80 -12.97 -7.14 -9.30
C ARG A 80 -12.99 -8.51 -8.63
N ARG A 81 -11.87 -8.96 -8.06
CA ARG A 81 -11.73 -10.32 -7.51
C ARG A 81 -12.44 -10.55 -6.19
N ALA A 82 -12.64 -9.50 -5.40
CA ALA A 82 -13.27 -9.60 -4.11
C ALA A 82 -14.01 -8.31 -3.73
N PRO A 83 -14.97 -8.36 -2.80
CA PRO A 83 -15.65 -7.19 -2.25
C PRO A 83 -14.71 -6.10 -1.75
N VAL A 84 -13.59 -6.46 -1.13
CA VAL A 84 -12.55 -5.53 -0.66
C VAL A 84 -11.27 -5.81 -1.43
N THR A 85 -10.86 -4.87 -2.29
CA THR A 85 -9.57 -4.94 -2.98
C THR A 85 -8.56 -4.03 -2.29
N VAL A 86 -7.50 -4.63 -1.75
CA VAL A 86 -6.40 -3.98 -1.03
C VAL A 86 -5.26 -3.68 -2.01
N MET A 87 -4.85 -2.41 -2.07
CA MET A 87 -3.82 -1.92 -2.99
C MET A 87 -2.77 -1.12 -2.24
N SER A 88 -1.50 -1.51 -2.33
CA SER A 88 -0.40 -0.71 -1.79
C SER A 88 -0.06 0.44 -2.77
N LEU A 89 -0.55 1.64 -2.48
CA LEU A 89 -0.41 2.82 -3.35
C LEU A 89 0.55 3.87 -2.76
N SER A 90 0.87 4.88 -3.56
CA SER A 90 1.54 6.11 -3.10
C SER A 90 0.49 7.16 -2.71
N ARG A 91 0.80 8.04 -1.75
CA ARG A 91 -0.09 9.16 -1.39
C ARG A 91 -0.43 10.05 -2.59
N ALA A 92 0.51 10.19 -3.53
CA ALA A 92 0.36 11.04 -4.72
C ALA A 92 -0.70 10.57 -5.73
N VAL A 93 -1.13 9.30 -5.71
CA VAL A 93 -2.16 8.78 -6.63
C VAL A 93 -3.55 8.70 -5.98
N LEU A 94 -3.67 9.00 -4.67
CA LEU A 94 -4.92 8.76 -3.95
C LEU A 94 -6.08 9.61 -4.46
N GLU A 95 -5.83 10.86 -4.82
CA GLU A 95 -6.84 11.77 -5.34
C GLU A 95 -7.41 11.27 -6.68
N GLU A 96 -6.53 10.87 -7.59
CA GLU A 96 -6.93 10.29 -8.87
C GLU A 96 -7.75 9.01 -8.67
N VAL A 97 -7.30 8.11 -7.78
CA VAL A 97 -8.00 6.85 -7.52
C VAL A 97 -9.37 7.08 -6.87
N ALA A 98 -9.46 8.03 -5.94
CA ALA A 98 -10.70 8.36 -5.25
C ALA A 98 -11.75 8.99 -6.18
N SER A 99 -11.34 9.63 -7.27
CA SER A 99 -12.28 10.14 -8.28
C SER A 99 -12.96 9.04 -9.11
N ARG A 100 -12.39 7.83 -9.14
CA ARG A 100 -12.86 6.71 -9.97
C ARG A 100 -13.78 5.75 -9.21
N ALA A 101 -13.58 5.60 -7.91
CA ALA A 101 -14.35 4.68 -7.08
C ALA A 101 -14.27 5.07 -5.59
N PRO A 102 -15.25 4.66 -4.76
CA PRO A 102 -15.15 4.81 -3.32
C PRO A 102 -13.88 4.18 -2.75
N LEU A 103 -13.06 5.02 -2.11
CA LEU A 103 -11.75 4.67 -1.59
C LEU A 103 -11.70 4.87 -0.07
N THR A 104 -11.28 3.83 0.65
CA THR A 104 -10.81 3.97 2.05
C THR A 104 -9.29 3.88 2.06
N VAL A 105 -8.65 4.74 2.84
CA VAL A 105 -7.19 4.75 3.00
C VAL A 105 -6.85 4.12 4.35
N ILE A 106 -6.01 3.09 4.34
CA ILE A 106 -5.33 2.62 5.55
C ILE A 106 -3.94 3.23 5.56
N GLU A 107 -3.67 4.10 6.52
CA GLU A 107 -2.37 4.70 6.71
C GLU A 107 -1.61 3.94 7.80
N ILE A 108 -0.58 3.20 7.39
CA ILE A 108 0.37 2.57 8.30
C ILE A 108 1.47 3.56 8.63
N THR A 109 1.60 3.91 9.90
CA THR A 109 2.61 4.85 10.40
C THR A 109 3.32 4.28 11.63
N ALA A 110 4.35 4.95 12.12
CA ALA A 110 4.99 4.68 13.40
C ALA A 110 5.49 5.99 14.02
N PRO A 111 5.77 6.05 15.32
CA PRO A 111 6.35 7.23 15.94
C PRO A 111 7.62 7.69 15.20
N PRO A 112 7.87 9.01 15.03
CA PRO A 112 9.02 9.52 14.29
C PRO A 112 10.36 8.93 14.74
N ALA A 113 10.55 8.74 16.05
CA ALA A 113 11.75 8.11 16.61
C ALA A 113 11.93 6.65 16.15
N VAL A 114 10.82 5.89 16.02
CA VAL A 114 10.83 4.51 15.52
C VAL A 114 11.15 4.48 14.03
N LEU A 115 10.55 5.39 13.25
CA LEU A 115 10.85 5.52 11.81
C LEU A 115 12.32 5.86 11.58
N ALA A 116 12.85 6.82 12.33
CA ALA A 116 14.25 7.23 12.25
C ALA A 116 15.19 6.07 12.59
N ALA A 117 14.95 5.36 13.69
CA ALA A 117 15.75 4.19 14.08
C ALA A 117 15.74 3.09 13.01
N ARG A 118 14.56 2.80 12.42
CA ARG A 118 14.44 1.79 11.35
C ARG A 118 15.11 2.22 10.05
N LEU A 119 15.10 3.51 9.72
CA LEU A 119 15.81 4.03 8.55
C LEU A 119 17.32 4.00 8.78
N ALA A 120 17.80 4.41 9.96
CA ALA A 120 19.21 4.37 10.33
C ALA A 120 19.78 2.96 10.28
N ALA A 121 19.03 1.96 10.76
CA ALA A 121 19.42 0.55 10.73
C ALA A 121 19.69 -0.01 9.32
N ARG A 122 19.21 0.66 8.25
CA ARG A 122 19.48 0.25 6.86
C ARG A 122 20.86 0.69 6.37
N GLY A 123 21.53 1.61 7.07
CA GLY A 123 22.91 2.04 6.81
C GLY A 123 23.14 2.81 5.50
N ARG A 124 22.09 3.36 4.88
CA ARG A 124 22.17 4.03 3.56
C ARG A 124 22.06 5.56 3.61
N GLU A 125 21.70 6.13 4.76
CA GLU A 125 21.37 7.55 4.93
C GLU A 125 21.91 8.03 6.29
N GLY A 126 22.40 9.27 6.35
CA GLY A 126 22.78 9.93 7.60
C GLY A 126 21.57 10.48 8.37
N GLU A 127 21.74 10.80 9.66
CA GLU A 127 20.64 11.28 10.53
C GLU A 127 19.91 12.52 9.97
N ALA A 128 20.65 13.48 9.43
CA ALA A 128 20.08 14.69 8.84
C ALA A 128 19.24 14.40 7.58
N GLU A 129 19.66 13.43 6.77
CA GLU A 129 18.94 13.00 5.57
C GLU A 129 17.64 12.27 5.95
N ILE A 130 17.70 11.42 6.98
CA ILE A 130 16.55 10.72 7.56
C ILE A 130 15.54 11.74 8.11
N ALA A 131 15.98 12.71 8.90
CA ALA A 131 15.11 13.75 9.45
C ALA A 131 14.45 14.58 8.33
N ALA A 132 15.23 15.01 7.33
CA ALA A 132 14.71 15.73 6.17
C ALA A 132 13.74 14.88 5.35
N ARG A 133 13.92 13.56 5.30
CA ARG A 133 13.02 12.63 4.62
C ARG A 133 11.69 12.47 5.37
N LEU A 134 11.73 12.35 6.69
CA LEU A 134 10.52 12.29 7.53
C LEU A 134 9.73 13.60 7.50
N ALA A 135 10.42 14.75 7.40
CA ALA A 135 9.78 16.06 7.30
C ALA A 135 9.08 16.30 5.93
N ARG A 136 9.52 15.63 4.86
CA ARG A 136 8.98 15.74 3.50
C ARG A 136 7.69 14.93 3.27
N GLU A 137 6.98 14.53 4.33
CA GLU A 137 5.76 13.75 4.18
C GLU A 137 4.72 14.49 3.34
N VAL A 138 4.28 13.85 2.25
CA VAL A 138 3.19 14.35 1.42
C VAL A 138 1.88 14.18 2.19
N PRO A 139 1.09 15.24 2.43
CA PRO A 139 -0.18 15.11 3.13
C PRO A 139 -1.15 14.21 2.35
N LEU A 140 -2.06 13.54 3.07
CA LEU A 140 -3.16 12.83 2.42
C LEU A 140 -4.16 13.83 1.84
N PRO A 141 -4.76 13.54 0.66
CA PRO A 141 -5.84 14.39 0.14
C PRO A 141 -6.98 14.53 1.15
N PRO A 142 -7.58 15.73 1.28
CA PRO A 142 -8.71 15.93 2.19
C PRO A 142 -9.95 15.15 1.72
N GLY A 143 -10.87 14.89 2.64
CA GLY A 143 -12.17 14.27 2.33
C GLY A 143 -12.16 12.75 2.15
N LEU A 144 -10.99 12.10 2.20
CA LEU A 144 -10.88 10.64 2.19
C LEU A 144 -11.20 10.04 3.57
N ARG A 145 -11.86 8.89 3.60
CA ARG A 145 -11.96 8.08 4.83
C ARG A 145 -10.59 7.47 5.11
N VAL A 146 -9.97 7.85 6.22
CA VAL A 146 -8.65 7.36 6.62
C VAL A 146 -8.76 6.56 7.92
N LEU A 147 -8.25 5.33 7.91
CA LEU A 147 -8.04 4.49 9.08
C LEU A 147 -6.53 4.44 9.36
N ARG A 148 -6.10 4.90 10.54
CA ARG A 148 -4.68 4.96 10.89
C ARG A 148 -4.28 3.74 11.71
N VAL A 149 -3.24 3.04 11.26
CA VAL A 149 -2.62 1.91 11.96
C VAL A 149 -1.22 2.33 12.41
N VAL A 150 -1.00 2.31 13.73
CA VAL A 150 0.31 2.61 14.31
C VAL A 150 1.09 1.31 14.51
N ASN A 151 2.28 1.23 13.91
CA ASN A 151 3.21 0.11 13.99
C ASN A 151 4.36 0.41 14.97
N ASP A 152 4.01 0.47 16.24
CA ASP A 152 4.88 0.76 17.39
C ASP A 152 5.27 -0.50 18.20
N GLY A 153 4.78 -1.67 17.81
CA GLY A 153 4.99 -2.93 18.52
C GLY A 153 5.54 -4.04 17.63
N THR A 154 5.11 -5.28 17.91
CA THR A 154 5.49 -6.46 17.13
C THR A 154 4.78 -6.48 15.78
N VAL A 155 5.34 -7.23 14.82
CA VAL A 155 4.71 -7.46 13.51
C VAL A 155 3.32 -8.06 13.67
N THR A 156 3.14 -9.02 14.59
CA THR A 156 1.84 -9.66 14.86
C THR A 156 0.79 -8.65 15.32
N ALA A 157 1.10 -7.82 16.32
CA ALA A 157 0.16 -6.81 16.81
C ALA A 157 -0.16 -5.76 15.74
N GLY A 158 0.84 -5.37 14.94
CA GLY A 158 0.64 -4.49 13.80
C GLY A 158 -0.27 -5.12 12.73
N ALA A 159 -0.08 -6.40 12.42
CA ALA A 159 -0.87 -7.13 11.44
C ALA A 159 -2.33 -7.30 11.89
N GLU A 160 -2.56 -7.62 13.16
CA GLU A 160 -3.91 -7.67 13.75
C GLU A 160 -4.65 -6.34 13.59
N ARG A 161 -3.97 -5.21 13.85
CA ARG A 161 -4.54 -3.86 13.64
C ARG A 161 -4.86 -3.59 12.17
N VAL A 162 -4.02 -4.06 11.23
CA VAL A 162 -4.30 -3.97 9.79
C VAL A 162 -5.52 -4.81 9.43
N VAL A 163 -5.63 -6.04 9.94
CA VAL A 163 -6.78 -6.91 9.71
C VAL A 163 -8.06 -6.26 10.23
N SER A 164 -8.08 -5.77 11.47
CA SER A 164 -9.25 -5.07 12.01
C SER A 164 -9.65 -3.84 11.18
N ALA A 165 -8.67 -3.08 10.67
CA ALA A 165 -8.94 -1.95 9.78
C ALA A 165 -9.54 -2.39 8.42
N LEU A 166 -9.07 -3.51 7.87
CA LEU A 166 -9.61 -4.11 6.65
C LEU A 166 -11.03 -4.64 6.86
N GLU A 167 -11.30 -5.30 7.98
CA GLU A 167 -12.65 -5.77 8.34
C GLU A 167 -13.65 -4.61 8.47
N ALA A 168 -13.22 -3.47 9.02
CA ALA A 168 -14.03 -2.25 9.07
C ALA A 168 -14.31 -1.61 7.69
N CYS A 169 -13.70 -2.13 6.62
CA CYS A 169 -13.97 -1.75 5.23
C CYS A 169 -14.94 -2.72 4.52
N VAL A 170 -15.29 -3.86 5.12
CA VAL A 170 -16.22 -4.80 4.51
C VAL A 170 -17.62 -4.16 4.47
N PRO A 171 -18.25 -4.07 3.29
CA PRO A 171 -19.62 -3.57 3.17
C PRO A 171 -20.61 -4.37 4.03
N ALA A 172 -21.61 -3.68 4.60
CA ALA A 172 -22.66 -4.33 5.37
C ALA A 172 -23.36 -5.42 4.55
N GLY A 173 -23.61 -6.58 5.18
CA GLY A 173 -24.29 -7.72 4.55
C GLY A 173 -23.36 -8.76 3.91
N ILE A 174 -22.05 -8.51 3.82
CA ILE A 174 -21.07 -9.48 3.34
C ILE A 174 -20.50 -10.27 4.53
N ARG A 175 -20.85 -11.56 4.61
CA ARG A 175 -20.31 -12.49 5.63
C ARG A 175 -19.14 -13.30 5.05
N PRO A 176 -18.18 -13.74 5.89
CA PRO A 176 -17.12 -14.65 5.46
C PRO A 176 -17.68 -15.98 4.94
#